data_AF-A0AAP0KR38-F1
#
_entry.id   AF-A0AAP0KR38-F1
#
_cell.length_a   1.000
_cell.length_b   1.000
_cell.length_c   1.000
_cell.angle_alpha   90.00
_cell.angle_beta   90.00
_cell.angle_gamma   90.00
#
_symmetry.space_group_name_H-M   'P 1'
#
loop_
_entity.id
_entity.type
_entity.pdbx_description
1 polymer ?
#
loop_
_entity_poly.entity_id
_entity_poly.type
_entity_poly.pdbx_seq_one_letter_code
_entity_poly.pdbx_strand_id
1 'polypeptide(L)'
;MYLYDEEWTRRFFSSLPALKRLVLESCTFYNHQKLTILVSSINHLRIAYPVFLPFKEYCREIEINAPNLDYLYRWTNRIPKAYILFDMPVLEEALIDVALYENPLLMDDVKVCHNACNLLAHIANVKKLSITADLLVVMTTC
;
A
#
# COMPACT_ATOMS: atom_id res chain seq x y z
N MET A 1 -27.57 0.65 -11.75
CA MET A 1 -26.94 0.72 -10.42
C MET A 1 -26.07 -0.51 -10.29
N TYR A 2 -24.76 -0.39 -10.49
CA TYR A 2 -23.84 -1.52 -10.31
C TYR A 2 -23.62 -1.68 -8.80
N LEU A 3 -24.04 -2.81 -8.23
CA LEU A 3 -23.65 -3.21 -6.89
C LEU A 3 -22.16 -3.56 -6.96
N TYR A 4 -21.31 -2.60 -6.63
CA TYR A 4 -19.88 -2.85 -6.50
C TYR A 4 -19.68 -3.72 -5.25
N ASP A 5 -19.12 -4.90 -5.44
CA ASP A 5 -18.76 -5.80 -4.34
C ASP A 5 -17.48 -5.28 -3.69
N GLU A 6 -17.59 -4.45 -2.67
CA GLU A 6 -16.43 -3.90 -1.95
C GLU A 6 -15.48 -4.99 -1.40
N GLU A 7 -15.99 -6.22 -1.23
CA GLU A 7 -15.24 -7.36 -0.69
C GLU A 7 -14.66 -8.27 -1.79
N TRP A 8 -14.75 -7.89 -3.08
CA TRP A 8 -14.28 -8.77 -4.16
C TRP A 8 -12.79 -9.08 -4.05
N THR A 9 -11.95 -8.10 -3.67
CA THR A 9 -10.50 -8.27 -3.55
C THR A 9 -10.19 -9.32 -2.49
N ARG A 10 -10.85 -9.20 -1.33
CA ARG A 10 -10.78 -10.17 -0.24
C ARG A 10 -11.17 -11.57 -0.72
N ARG A 11 -12.33 -11.72 -1.36
CA ARG A 11 -12.82 -13.03 -1.85
C ARG A 11 -11.87 -13.62 -2.87
N PHE A 12 -11.45 -12.83 -3.85
CA PHE A 12 -10.52 -13.24 -4.91
C PHE A 12 -9.21 -13.74 -4.33
N PHE A 13 -8.53 -12.94 -3.50
CA PHE A 13 -7.24 -13.32 -2.95
C PHE A 13 -7.34 -14.50 -1.96
N SER A 14 -8.42 -14.57 -1.17
CA SER A 14 -8.66 -15.71 -0.26
C SER A 14 -8.88 -17.04 -0.99
N SER A 15 -9.29 -17.00 -2.27
CA SER A 15 -9.47 -18.20 -3.11
C SER A 15 -8.16 -18.79 -3.66
N LEU A 16 -7.01 -18.16 -3.36
CA LEU A 16 -5.69 -18.53 -3.89
C LEU A 16 -4.75 -19.04 -2.78
N PRO A 17 -5.06 -20.18 -2.11
CA PRO A 17 -4.36 -20.61 -0.91
C PRO A 17 -2.89 -21.01 -1.13
N ALA A 18 -2.47 -21.28 -2.37
CA ALA A 18 -1.09 -21.63 -2.70
C ALA A 18 -0.26 -20.44 -3.24
N LEU A 19 -0.84 -19.25 -3.35
CA LEU A 19 -0.18 -18.09 -3.95
C LEU A 19 1.03 -17.66 -3.10
N LYS A 20 2.23 -17.75 -3.67
CA LYS A 20 3.48 -17.32 -2.99
C LYS A 20 3.86 -15.88 -3.32
N ARG A 21 3.65 -15.49 -4.57
CA ARG A 21 4.04 -14.17 -5.07
C ARG A 21 2.82 -13.46 -5.65
N LEU A 22 2.55 -12.25 -5.16
CA LEU A 22 1.53 -11.37 -5.68
C LEU A 22 2.17 -10.09 -6.21
N VAL A 23 1.93 -9.78 -7.49
CA VAL A 23 2.43 -8.57 -8.15
C VAL A 23 1.23 -7.83 -8.73
N LEU A 24 0.97 -6.64 -8.19
CA LEU A 24 -0.08 -5.71 -8.60
C LEU A 24 0.60 -4.47 -9.19
N GLU A 25 1.05 -4.58 -10.44
CA GLU A 25 1.69 -3.47 -11.16
C GLU A 25 0.74 -2.87 -12.18
N SER A 26 0.67 -1.53 -12.19
CA SER A 26 -0.24 -0.76 -13.05
C SER A 26 -1.71 -1.20 -12.93
N CYS A 27 -2.09 -1.76 -11.78
CA CYS A 27 -3.46 -2.17 -11.51
C CYS A 27 -4.29 -0.96 -11.04
N THR A 28 -5.44 -0.78 -11.68
CA THR A 28 -6.43 0.24 -11.35
C THR A 28 -7.62 -0.38 -10.63
N PHE A 29 -7.86 0.05 -9.40
CA PHE A 29 -9.00 -0.38 -8.60
C PHE A 29 -10.12 0.67 -8.70
N TYR A 30 -10.67 0.84 -9.91
CA TYR A 30 -11.70 1.84 -10.22
C TYR A 30 -12.87 1.76 -9.24
N ASN A 31 -13.29 2.89 -8.66
CA ASN A 31 -14.42 2.99 -7.73
C ASN A 31 -14.33 2.12 -6.47
N HIS A 32 -13.17 1.52 -6.17
CA HIS A 32 -12.98 0.75 -4.93
C HIS A 32 -12.31 1.63 -3.88
N GLN A 33 -12.99 1.83 -2.76
CA GLN A 33 -12.43 2.59 -1.65
C GLN A 33 -11.31 1.83 -0.96
N LYS A 34 -11.32 0.48 -1.04
CA LYS A 34 -10.46 -0.40 -0.27
C LYS A 34 -9.90 -1.56 -1.09
N LEU A 35 -8.62 -1.85 -0.89
CA LEU A 35 -7.92 -3.02 -1.43
C LEU A 35 -7.58 -3.92 -0.25
N THR A 36 -8.14 -5.12 -0.23
CA THR A 36 -7.97 -6.08 0.85
C THR A 36 -7.22 -7.30 0.34
N ILE A 37 -6.01 -7.53 0.85
CA ILE A 37 -5.17 -8.68 0.53
C ILE A 37 -5.12 -9.59 1.76
N LEU A 38 -5.95 -10.64 1.78
CA LEU A 38 -5.92 -11.67 2.82
C LEU A 38 -5.39 -12.97 2.22
N VAL A 39 -4.08 -13.17 2.27
CA VAL A 39 -3.44 -14.39 1.76
C VAL A 39 -2.34 -14.80 2.70
N SER A 40 -2.53 -15.88 3.45
CA SER A 40 -1.53 -16.34 4.39
C SER A 40 -0.31 -16.96 3.71
N SER A 41 -0.44 -17.45 2.48
CA SER A 41 0.64 -18.16 1.79
C SER A 41 1.63 -17.26 1.06
N ILE A 42 1.30 -15.97 0.84
CA ILE A 42 2.20 -15.07 0.14
C ILE A 42 3.42 -14.77 1.02
N ASN A 43 4.58 -14.81 0.38
CA ASN A 43 5.82 -14.34 0.98
C ASN A 43 6.35 -13.09 0.29
N HIS A 44 6.01 -12.89 -0.99
CA HIS A 44 6.46 -11.73 -1.75
C HIS A 44 5.28 -10.92 -2.30
N LEU A 45 5.17 -9.65 -1.88
CA LEU A 45 4.13 -8.73 -2.33
C LEU A 45 4.75 -7.49 -2.99
N ARG A 46 4.27 -7.19 -4.19
CA ARG A 46 4.66 -5.99 -4.94
C ARG A 46 3.42 -5.24 -5.39
N ILE A 47 3.29 -3.98 -4.99
CA ILE A 47 2.19 -3.10 -5.40
C ILE A 47 2.79 -1.84 -6.01
N ALA A 48 2.50 -1.56 -7.28
CA ALA A 48 2.92 -0.36 -7.96
C ALA A 48 1.75 0.21 -8.78
N TYR A 49 1.33 1.42 -8.46
CA TYR A 49 0.27 2.09 -9.23
C TYR A 49 0.81 2.71 -10.53
N PRO A 50 -0.05 3.04 -11.50
CA PRO A 50 0.35 3.88 -12.63
C PRO A 50 0.63 5.33 -12.19
N VAL A 51 1.58 5.99 -12.85
CA VAL A 51 2.04 7.37 -12.54
C VAL A 51 0.96 8.44 -12.77
N PHE A 52 -0.04 8.17 -13.62
CA PHE A 52 -0.96 9.19 -14.14
C PHE A 52 -2.45 8.91 -13.86
N LEU A 53 -2.79 8.33 -12.71
CA LEU A 53 -4.20 8.11 -12.37
C LEU A 53 -4.90 9.38 -11.84
N PRO A 54 -6.10 9.71 -12.34
CA PRO A 54 -6.99 10.70 -11.74
C PRO A 54 -7.29 10.38 -10.26
N PHE A 55 -7.39 11.43 -9.42
CA PHE A 55 -7.68 11.34 -7.98
C PHE A 55 -8.86 10.43 -7.60
N LYS A 56 -9.88 10.32 -8.47
CA LYS A 56 -11.10 9.56 -8.21
C LYS A 56 -10.94 8.06 -8.40
N GLU A 57 -9.81 7.62 -8.96
CA GLU A 57 -9.56 6.24 -9.35
C GLU A 57 -8.58 5.52 -8.41
N TYR A 58 -8.16 6.21 -7.35
CA TYR A 58 -7.19 5.69 -6.40
C TYR A 58 -7.85 5.01 -5.20
N CYS A 59 -7.26 3.89 -4.78
CA CYS A 59 -7.72 3.15 -3.62
C CYS A 59 -7.34 3.92 -2.33
N ARG A 60 -8.33 4.25 -1.50
CA ARG A 60 -8.14 5.12 -0.34
C ARG A 60 -7.60 4.37 0.88
N GLU A 61 -7.92 3.09 0.98
CA GLU A 61 -7.58 2.25 2.11
C GLU A 61 -6.97 0.95 1.64
N ILE A 62 -5.93 0.50 2.33
CA ILE A 62 -5.24 -0.74 1.98
C ILE A 62 -5.09 -1.58 3.22
N GLU A 63 -5.68 -2.78 3.15
CA GLU A 63 -5.63 -3.78 4.19
C GLU A 63 -4.80 -4.96 3.71
N ILE A 64 -3.77 -5.32 4.47
CA ILE A 64 -2.89 -6.45 4.16
C ILE A 64 -2.80 -7.34 5.38
N ASN A 65 -3.25 -8.59 5.22
CA ASN A 65 -3.05 -9.66 6.18
C ASN A 65 -2.30 -10.81 5.48
N ALA A 66 -0.99 -10.80 5.69
CA ALA A 66 -0.05 -11.71 5.07
C ALA A 66 1.03 -12.12 6.09
N PRO A 67 0.71 -12.99 7.07
CA PRO A 67 1.61 -13.31 8.18
C PRO A 67 2.94 -13.94 7.76
N ASN A 68 3.02 -14.51 6.55
CA ASN A 68 4.25 -15.12 6.01
C ASN A 68 4.99 -14.20 5.02
N LEU A 69 4.62 -12.92 4.95
CA LEU A 69 5.25 -11.96 4.05
C LEU A 69 6.69 -11.66 4.49
N ASP A 70 7.67 -12.01 3.65
CA ASP A 70 9.10 -11.74 3.88
C ASP A 70 9.58 -10.48 3.14
N TYR A 71 8.90 -10.14 2.04
CA TYR A 71 9.24 -9.01 1.19
C TYR A 71 8.01 -8.19 0.80
N LEU A 72 8.09 -6.88 1.06
CA LEU A 72 7.11 -5.89 0.63
C LEU A 72 7.76 -4.84 -0.26
N TYR A 73 7.26 -4.70 -1.48
CA TYR A 73 7.52 -3.54 -2.31
C TYR A 73 6.25 -2.73 -2.52
N ARG A 74 6.36 -1.42 -2.31
CA ARG A 74 5.32 -0.46 -2.60
C ARG A 74 5.89 0.67 -3.43
N TRP A 75 5.31 0.92 -4.59
CA TRP A 75 5.48 2.15 -5.33
C TRP A 75 4.17 2.90 -5.40
N THR A 76 4.22 4.20 -5.15
CA THR A 76 3.06 5.06 -5.29
C THR A 76 3.43 6.51 -5.55
N ASN A 77 2.61 7.20 -6.33
CA ASN A 77 2.66 8.65 -6.42
C ASN A 77 1.83 9.37 -5.33
N ARG A 78 1.13 8.59 -4.48
CA ARG A 78 0.20 9.07 -3.45
C ARG A 78 0.15 8.14 -2.24
N ILE A 79 0.11 8.69 -1.04
CA ILE A 79 -0.08 7.88 0.17
C ILE A 79 -1.59 7.67 0.40
N PRO A 80 -2.10 6.42 0.44
CA PRO A 80 -3.47 6.10 0.87
C PRO A 80 -3.84 6.78 2.20
N LYS A 81 -5.13 7.02 2.41
CA LYS A 81 -5.64 7.61 3.65
C LYS A 81 -5.47 6.69 4.85
N ALA A 82 -5.53 5.39 4.64
CA ALA A 82 -5.35 4.42 5.71
C ALA A 82 -4.59 3.20 5.22
N TYR A 83 -3.71 2.73 6.10
CA TYR A 83 -3.08 1.43 6.03
C TYR A 83 -3.52 0.62 7.24
N ILE A 84 -4.04 -0.57 6.98
CA ILE A 84 -4.41 -1.55 7.99
C ILE A 84 -3.53 -2.76 7.72
N LEU A 85 -2.33 -2.75 8.30
CA LEU A 85 -1.37 -3.83 8.14
C LEU A 85 -1.45 -4.70 9.40
N PHE A 86 -1.79 -5.96 9.23
CA PHE A 86 -1.73 -6.93 10.33
C PHE A 86 -0.28 -7.28 10.63
N ASP A 87 -0.04 -7.91 11.78
CA ASP A 87 1.29 -8.37 12.15
C ASP A 87 1.91 -9.24 11.05
N MET A 88 3.08 -8.81 10.57
CA MET A 88 3.90 -9.51 9.58
C MET A 88 5.25 -9.86 10.25
N PRO A 89 5.27 -10.83 11.18
CA PRO A 89 6.41 -11.08 12.06
C PRO A 89 7.67 -11.56 11.33
N VAL A 90 7.53 -12.03 10.08
CA VAL A 90 8.65 -12.52 9.26
C VAL A 90 9.07 -11.53 8.17
N LEU A 91 8.51 -10.31 8.15
CA LEU A 91 8.85 -9.30 7.15
C LEU A 91 10.31 -8.87 7.32
N GLU A 92 11.15 -9.24 6.36
CA GLU A 92 12.59 -8.97 6.41
C GLU A 92 12.93 -7.68 5.68
N GLU A 93 12.31 -7.46 4.52
CA GLU A 93 12.60 -6.31 3.67
C GLU A 93 11.32 -5.58 3.27
N ALA A 94 11.33 -4.26 3.47
CA ALA A 94 10.30 -3.37 2.97
C ALA A 94 10.94 -2.23 2.15
N LEU A 95 10.47 -2.06 0.92
CA LEU A 95 10.83 -0.95 0.05
C LEU A 95 9.59 -0.12 -0.23
N ILE A 96 9.57 1.11 0.29
CA ILE A 96 8.48 2.07 0.09
C ILE A 96 8.98 3.23 -0.74
N ASP A 97 8.57 3.22 -2.00
CA ASP A 97 8.82 4.27 -2.98
C ASP A 97 7.58 5.15 -3.09
N VAL A 98 7.74 6.40 -2.65
CA VAL A 98 6.75 7.45 -2.86
C VAL A 98 7.37 8.50 -3.77
N ALA A 99 6.68 8.83 -4.86
CA ALA A 99 7.08 9.88 -5.80
C ALA A 99 6.01 10.98 -5.81
N LEU A 100 6.26 12.09 -5.11
CA LEU A 100 5.25 13.13 -4.90
C LEU A 100 5.19 14.05 -6.13
N TYR A 101 4.33 13.71 -7.09
CA TYR A 101 4.21 14.45 -8.36
C TYR A 101 3.25 15.65 -8.31
N GLU A 102 2.63 15.97 -7.17
CA GLU A 102 1.60 17.00 -7.10
C GLU A 102 2.05 18.34 -6.51
N ASN A 103 1.38 19.39 -6.99
CA ASN A 103 1.53 20.76 -6.55
C ASN A 103 1.36 20.85 -5.01
N PRO A 104 2.38 21.32 -4.26
CA PRO A 104 2.35 21.40 -2.79
C PRO A 104 1.11 22.10 -2.23
N LEU A 105 0.49 22.99 -3.02
CA LEU A 105 -0.71 23.75 -2.65
C LEU A 105 -2.00 22.92 -2.55
N LEU A 106 -2.01 21.67 -3.03
CA LEU A 106 -3.17 20.76 -2.96
C LEU A 106 -2.98 19.63 -1.94
N MET A 107 -1.79 19.51 -1.36
CA MET A 107 -1.53 18.54 -0.31
C MET A 107 -1.86 19.16 1.05
N ASP A 108 -2.75 18.50 1.79
CA ASP A 108 -2.86 18.72 3.23
C ASP A 108 -1.67 18.01 3.87
N ASP A 109 -0.55 18.72 3.98
CA ASP A 109 0.76 18.18 4.41
C ASP A 109 0.65 17.38 5.71
N VAL A 110 -0.20 17.83 6.64
CA VAL A 110 -0.45 17.14 7.92
C VAL A 110 -1.07 15.75 7.71
N LYS A 111 -1.99 15.60 6.76
CA LYS A 111 -2.60 14.29 6.46
C LYS A 111 -1.63 13.36 5.74
N VAL A 112 -0.83 13.89 4.81
CA VAL A 112 0.17 13.09 4.10
C VAL A 112 1.22 12.57 5.08
N CYS A 113 1.71 13.44 5.97
CA CYS A 113 2.54 13.12 7.12
C CYS A 113 1.96 12.01 7.99
N HIS A 114 0.71 12.18 8.46
CA HIS A 114 0.04 11.19 9.31
C HIS A 114 -0.04 9.82 8.63
N ASN A 115 -0.41 9.78 7.35
CA ASN A 115 -0.54 8.54 6.60
C ASN A 115 0.81 7.86 6.35
N ALA A 116 1.86 8.65 6.09
CA ALA A 116 3.24 8.16 5.97
C ALA A 116 3.70 7.51 7.27
N CYS A 117 3.53 8.21 8.40
CA CYS A 117 3.87 7.69 9.73
C CYS A 117 3.08 6.43 10.07
N ASN A 118 1.78 6.39 9.75
CA ASN A 118 0.96 5.20 9.94
C ASN A 118 1.53 4.00 9.16
N LEU A 119 1.81 4.16 7.86
CA LEU A 119 2.44 3.10 7.06
C LEU A 119 3.75 2.61 7.68
N LEU A 120 4.64 3.55 8.04
CA LEU A 120 5.96 3.22 8.55
C LEU A 120 5.91 2.55 9.92
N ALA A 121 4.99 2.95 10.80
CA ALA A 121 4.83 2.35 12.12
C ALA A 121 4.58 0.83 12.04
N HIS A 122 3.87 0.37 11.00
CA HIS A 122 3.58 -1.05 10.78
C HIS A 122 4.76 -1.85 10.19
N ILE A 123 5.75 -1.18 9.58
CA ILE A 123 6.89 -1.83 8.93
C ILE A 123 8.24 -1.39 9.52
N ALA A 124 8.23 -0.70 10.66
CA ALA A 124 9.43 -0.13 11.26
C ALA A 124 10.41 -1.20 11.79
N ASN A 125 9.92 -2.40 12.12
CA ASN A 125 10.70 -3.46 12.76
C ASN A 125 11.38 -4.43 11.76
N VAL A 126 11.34 -4.12 10.46
CA VAL A 126 11.96 -4.99 9.44
C VAL A 126 13.49 -4.91 9.48
N LYS A 127 14.18 -5.95 9.02
CA LYS A 127 15.65 -5.99 8.97
C LYS A 127 16.22 -4.94 8.01
N LYS A 128 15.52 -4.71 6.89
CA LYS A 128 15.92 -3.76 5.86
C LYS A 128 14.72 -2.92 5.42
N LEU A 129 14.75 -1.65 5.79
CA LEU A 129 13.79 -0.65 5.33
C LEU A 129 14.47 0.27 4.31
N SER A 130 13.92 0.37 3.12
CA SER A 130 14.34 1.33 2.09
C SER A 130 13.19 2.27 1.78
N ILE A 131 13.42 3.57 1.90
CA ILE A 131 12.45 4.62 1.60
C ILE A 131 13.02 5.60 0.59
N THR A 132 12.17 6.25 -0.21
CA THR A 132 12.62 7.32 -1.11
C THR A 132 12.96 8.61 -0.38
N ALA A 133 13.78 9.45 -1.02
CA ALA A 133 14.10 10.79 -0.55
C ALA A 133 12.84 11.63 -0.34
N ASP A 134 11.86 11.55 -1.26
CA ASP A 134 10.59 12.27 -1.13
C ASP A 134 9.81 11.86 0.12
N LEU A 135 9.75 10.56 0.43
CA LEU A 135 9.11 10.08 1.65
C LEU A 135 9.86 10.56 2.90
N LEU A 136 11.19 10.58 2.87
CA LEU A 136 12.01 11.11 3.95
C LEU A 136 11.75 12.61 4.16
N VAL A 137 11.64 13.40 3.08
CA VAL A 137 11.31 14.83 3.17
C VAL A 137 9.98 15.01 3.87
N VAL A 138 8.93 14.30 3.42
CA VAL A 138 7.61 14.33 4.06
C VAL A 138 7.75 14.14 5.56
N MET A 139 8.43 13.07 5.99
CA MET A 139 8.61 12.76 7.41
C MET A 139 9.35 13.82 8.22
N THR A 140 10.26 14.59 7.59
CA THR A 140 11.05 15.65 8.26
C THR A 140 10.39 17.03 8.22
N THR A 141 9.37 17.18 7.37
CA THR A 141 8.55 18.40 7.28
C THR A 141 7.27 18.31 8.12
N CYS A 142 6.98 17.12 8.65
CA CYS A 142 6.20 16.95 9.86
C CYS A 142 7.08 17.30 11.08
#